data_AF-A0A382UCL8-F1
#
_entry.id   AF-A0A382UCL8-F1
#
_cell.length_a   1.000
_cell.length_b   1.000
_cell.length_c   1.000
_cell.angle_alpha   90.00
_cell.angle_beta   90.00
_cell.angle_gamma   90.00
#
_symmetry.space_group_name_H-M   'P 1'
#
loop_
_entity.id
_entity.type
_entity.pdbx_description
1 polymer ?
#
loop_
_entity_poly.entity_id
_entity_poly.type
_entity_poly.pdbx_seq_one_letter_code
_entity_poly.pdbx_strand_id
1 'polypeptide(L)'
;AVLYDRAGNPVNYDYDNWPELVIDETPPEVNSVTSTNENGIYNVDDVINIAVVASETLVKDDAVDPGIDAYVVLNAHEQQDAKAYFESVVDNIINFTYTVGTDHSTEQISDAVINTDEYLNYQDADASLFLQDVYYFRDDAGNNINNTLPPVDNENALAQQRNIVIDTDSLGVTFGYFETGTDADLNPADTTDGIASIVDIGITIVAYFSDSTLAEPIPLLDIDLPLGNGVVWDFEDVQMERINATKYFYYLALPSDEVDGIISLTVDALDKAGNPIINTSVFNSAALRLDNVNP
;
A
#
# COMPACT_ATOMS: atom_id res chain seq x y z
N ALA A 1 55.01 4.74 -20.15
CA ALA A 1 54.71 5.20 -21.52
C ALA A 1 55.24 6.62 -21.71
N VAL A 2 55.64 7.03 -22.92
CA VAL A 2 56.04 8.43 -23.19
C VAL A 2 54.81 9.16 -23.71
N LEU A 3 54.38 10.23 -23.03
CA LEU A 3 53.30 11.07 -23.50
C LEU A 3 53.87 12.17 -24.39
N TYR A 4 53.26 12.36 -25.56
CA TYR A 4 53.59 13.42 -26.49
C TYR A 4 52.49 14.48 -26.45
N ASP A 5 52.86 15.76 -26.39
CA ASP A 5 51.89 16.82 -26.62
C ASP A 5 51.44 16.89 -28.09
N ARG A 6 50.47 17.76 -28.41
CA ARG A 6 49.99 17.97 -29.79
C ARG A 6 51.06 18.44 -30.77
N ALA A 7 52.19 18.96 -30.29
CA ALA A 7 53.35 19.37 -31.10
C ALA A 7 54.43 18.28 -31.18
N GLY A 8 54.23 17.13 -30.54
CA GLY A 8 55.17 16.00 -30.53
C GLY A 8 56.29 16.13 -29.51
N ASN A 9 56.19 17.02 -28.52
CA ASN A 9 57.20 17.13 -27.47
C ASN A 9 56.99 16.01 -26.44
N PRO A 10 58.02 15.22 -26.11
CA PRO A 10 57.92 14.19 -25.08
C PRO A 10 57.93 14.83 -23.69
N VAL A 11 56.98 14.43 -22.84
CA VAL A 11 57.06 14.69 -21.39
C VAL A 11 57.71 13.48 -20.74
N ASN A 12 58.93 13.66 -20.22
CA ASN A 12 59.62 12.65 -19.42
C ASN A 12 59.26 12.86 -17.95
N TYR A 13 58.50 11.93 -17.38
CA TYR A 13 58.28 11.86 -15.93
C TYR A 13 59.49 11.19 -15.27
N ASP A 14 59.85 11.66 -14.06
CA ASP A 14 60.95 11.12 -13.28
C ASP A 14 60.67 9.65 -12.89
N TYR A 15 61.72 8.82 -12.85
CA TYR A 15 61.57 7.36 -12.71
C TYR A 15 60.90 6.95 -11.39
N ASP A 16 60.98 7.80 -10.36
CA ASP A 16 60.43 7.56 -9.03
C ASP A 16 58.94 7.93 -8.89
N ASN A 17 58.28 8.48 -9.93
CA ASN A 17 56.89 8.91 -9.85
C ASN A 17 56.15 8.72 -11.20
N TRP A 18 56.10 7.47 -11.67
CA TRP A 18 55.33 7.13 -12.87
C TRP A 18 53.83 7.26 -12.56
N PRO A 19 53.03 7.93 -13.40
CA PRO A 19 51.58 7.81 -13.30
C PRO A 19 51.21 6.33 -13.54
N GLU A 20 50.55 5.72 -12.56
CA GLU A 20 49.94 4.41 -12.71
C GLU A 20 48.72 4.57 -13.62
N LEU A 21 48.74 3.90 -14.77
CA LEU A 21 47.55 3.80 -15.62
C LEU A 21 46.77 2.58 -15.15
N VAL A 22 45.75 2.83 -14.34
CA VAL A 22 44.75 1.82 -13.99
C VAL A 22 43.73 1.79 -15.12
N ILE A 23 43.49 0.61 -15.68
CA ILE A 23 42.41 0.38 -16.64
C ILE A 23 41.36 -0.41 -15.86
N ASP A 24 40.18 0.16 -15.72
CA ASP A 24 39.02 -0.57 -15.25
C ASP A 24 38.06 -0.79 -16.42
N GLU A 25 37.65 -2.03 -16.59
CA GLU A 25 36.66 -2.43 -17.60
C GLU A 25 35.39 -2.99 -16.94
N THR A 26 35.32 -2.99 -15.60
CA THR A 26 34.20 -3.53 -14.83
C THR A 26 33.17 -2.43 -14.62
N PRO A 27 31.95 -2.56 -15.13
CA PRO A 27 30.90 -1.59 -14.85
C PRO A 27 30.38 -1.75 -13.41
N PRO A 28 29.92 -0.65 -12.76
CA PRO A 28 29.22 -0.74 -11.50
C PRO A 28 27.96 -1.60 -11.61
N GLU A 29 27.73 -2.49 -10.65
CA GLU A 29 26.51 -3.32 -10.55
C GLU A 29 25.66 -2.86 -9.35
N VAL A 30 24.33 -2.97 -9.45
CA VAL A 30 23.46 -2.70 -8.30
C VAL A 30 23.42 -3.91 -7.36
N ASN A 31 23.98 -3.74 -6.16
CA ASN A 31 24.04 -4.79 -5.14
C ASN A 31 22.74 -4.92 -4.35
N SER A 32 22.10 -3.80 -4.02
CA SER A 32 20.88 -3.78 -3.20
C SER A 32 20.05 -2.52 -3.39
N VAL A 33 18.74 -2.65 -3.16
CA VAL A 33 17.82 -1.52 -3.05
C VAL A 33 17.21 -1.55 -1.64
N THR A 34 17.24 -0.42 -0.94
CA THR A 34 16.69 -0.30 0.42
C THR A 34 16.04 1.07 0.62
N SER A 35 15.52 1.33 1.81
CA SER A 35 15.00 2.64 2.21
C SER A 35 15.65 3.08 3.51
N THR A 36 15.69 4.38 3.78
CA THR A 36 16.07 4.93 5.11
C THR A 36 14.87 5.11 6.03
N ASN A 37 13.65 5.09 5.48
CA ASN A 37 12.40 5.21 6.23
C ASN A 37 12.19 4.04 7.19
N GLU A 38 11.38 4.24 8.23
CA GLU A 38 11.02 3.17 9.16
C GLU A 38 10.06 2.17 8.49
N ASN A 39 10.04 0.93 8.99
CA ASN A 39 9.02 -0.02 8.59
C ASN A 39 7.65 0.46 9.06
N GLY A 40 6.62 0.27 8.25
CA GLY A 40 5.28 0.75 8.56
C GLY A 40 4.43 0.95 7.32
N ILE A 41 3.31 1.61 7.54
CA ILE A 41 2.29 1.91 6.56
C ILE A 41 2.36 3.40 6.25
N TYR A 42 2.27 3.74 4.96
CA TYR A 42 2.41 5.08 4.44
C TYR A 42 1.18 5.44 3.60
N ASN A 43 0.67 6.65 3.84
CA ASN A 43 -0.54 7.21 3.26
C ASN A 43 -0.20 8.27 2.20
N VAL A 44 -1.23 8.82 1.54
CA VAL A 44 -1.09 9.93 0.59
C VAL A 44 -0.23 11.06 1.15
N ASP A 45 0.62 11.63 0.30
CA ASP A 45 1.58 12.70 0.61
C ASP A 45 2.77 12.30 1.49
N ASP A 46 2.81 11.07 2.01
CA ASP A 46 4.01 10.58 2.69
C ASP A 46 5.19 10.46 1.73
N VAL A 47 6.39 10.65 2.28
CA VAL A 47 7.64 10.65 1.51
C VAL A 47 8.53 9.50 1.94
N ILE A 48 8.93 8.69 0.95
CA ILE A 48 9.76 7.51 1.11
C ILE A 48 11.06 7.69 0.33
N ASN A 49 12.17 7.62 1.04
CA ASN A 49 13.52 7.68 0.47
C ASN A 49 13.95 6.28 0.05
N ILE A 50 14.34 6.12 -1.20
CA ILE A 50 14.84 4.87 -1.77
C ILE A 50 16.33 5.03 -2.05
N ALA A 51 17.13 4.05 -1.65
CA ALA A 51 18.57 4.02 -1.84
C ALA A 51 18.95 2.82 -2.71
N VAL A 52 19.55 3.10 -3.87
CA VAL A 52 20.13 2.10 -4.77
C VAL A 52 21.63 2.08 -4.53
N VAL A 53 22.14 0.93 -4.09
CA VAL A 53 23.54 0.76 -3.66
C VAL A 53 24.32 0.00 -4.74
N ALA A 54 25.31 0.65 -5.34
CA ALA A 54 26.18 0.07 -6.35
C ALA A 54 27.40 -0.66 -5.74
N SER A 55 28.09 -1.46 -6.56
CA SER A 55 29.30 -2.21 -6.21
C SER A 55 30.51 -1.33 -5.89
N GLU A 56 30.51 -0.11 -6.39
CA GLU A 56 31.62 0.84 -6.26
C GLU A 56 31.14 2.29 -6.31
N THR A 57 32.05 3.21 -6.02
CA THR A 57 31.78 4.65 -6.01
C THR A 57 31.36 5.15 -7.38
N LEU A 58 30.33 6.01 -7.39
CA LEU A 58 29.76 6.58 -8.60
C LEU A 58 30.13 8.05 -8.75
N VAL A 59 30.45 8.42 -9.99
CA VAL A 59 30.56 9.78 -10.49
C VAL A 59 29.28 10.11 -11.25
N LYS A 60 28.55 11.11 -10.76
CA LYS A 60 27.37 11.67 -11.41
C LYS A 60 27.78 12.62 -12.53
N ASP A 61 27.13 12.54 -13.69
CA ASP A 61 27.27 13.56 -14.73
C ASP A 61 26.61 14.88 -14.31
N ASP A 62 27.21 16.02 -14.66
CA ASP A 62 26.68 17.35 -14.32
C ASP A 62 25.35 17.64 -15.03
N ALA A 63 25.06 16.95 -16.13
CA ALA A 63 23.82 17.10 -16.88
C ALA A 63 22.59 16.47 -16.20
N VAL A 64 22.79 15.59 -15.20
CA VAL A 64 21.68 14.90 -14.52
C VAL A 64 20.86 15.87 -13.68
N ASP A 65 19.61 16.10 -14.10
CA ASP A 65 18.63 16.93 -13.40
C ASP A 65 17.82 16.11 -12.37
N PRO A 66 17.90 16.43 -11.06
CA PRO A 66 17.04 15.83 -10.04
C PRO A 66 15.56 15.92 -10.41
N GLY A 67 14.79 14.87 -10.13
CA GLY A 67 13.34 14.88 -10.35
C GLY A 67 12.85 14.48 -11.75
N ILE A 68 13.73 14.41 -12.77
CA ILE A 68 13.30 14.21 -14.16
C ILE A 68 14.09 13.10 -14.87
N ASP A 69 15.42 13.12 -14.71
CA ASP A 69 16.34 12.40 -15.59
C ASP A 69 16.55 10.92 -15.23
N ALA A 70 16.22 10.56 -13.99
CA ALA A 70 16.28 9.19 -13.50
C ALA A 70 15.19 8.93 -12.45
N TYR A 71 14.61 7.74 -12.48
CA TYR A 71 13.62 7.30 -11.50
C TYR A 71 13.60 5.77 -11.37
N VAL A 72 13.07 5.29 -10.25
CA VAL A 72 12.72 3.89 -10.03
C VAL A 72 11.20 3.75 -10.05
N VAL A 73 10.67 2.89 -10.93
CA VAL A 73 9.24 2.54 -10.95
C VAL A 73 8.94 1.53 -9.85
N LEU A 74 7.99 1.87 -8.99
CA LEU A 74 7.58 1.08 -7.82
C LEU A 74 6.28 0.29 -8.10
N ASN A 75 6.05 -0.77 -7.34
CA ASN A 75 4.89 -1.65 -7.45
C ASN A 75 3.60 -1.10 -6.82
N ALA A 76 3.57 0.16 -6.40
CA ALA A 76 2.43 0.73 -5.69
C ALA A 76 1.28 1.18 -6.60
N HIS A 77 1.40 1.09 -7.92
CA HIS A 77 0.28 1.38 -8.84
C HIS A 77 0.50 0.73 -10.21
N GLU A 78 -0.56 0.15 -10.79
CA GLU A 78 -0.48 -0.61 -12.05
C GLU A 78 -0.13 0.28 -13.26
N GLN A 79 -0.43 1.57 -13.17
CA GLN A 79 -0.23 2.58 -14.22
C GLN A 79 1.23 3.06 -14.30
N GLN A 80 2.12 2.52 -13.45
CA GLN A 80 3.57 2.80 -13.43
C GLN A 80 3.93 4.27 -13.18
N ASP A 81 3.06 5.01 -12.50
CA ASP A 81 3.25 6.39 -12.05
C ASP A 81 3.73 6.51 -10.60
N ALA A 82 3.71 5.42 -9.83
CA ALA A 82 4.45 5.30 -8.59
C ALA A 82 5.97 5.31 -8.85
N LYS A 83 6.59 6.49 -8.84
CA LYS A 83 8.00 6.70 -9.19
C LYS A 83 8.78 7.34 -8.05
N ALA A 84 9.89 6.72 -7.67
CA ALA A 84 10.92 7.35 -6.86
C ALA A 84 11.85 8.14 -7.78
N TYR A 85 11.89 9.46 -7.65
CA TYR A 85 12.69 10.32 -8.52
C TYR A 85 14.08 10.58 -7.95
N PHE A 86 15.08 10.67 -8.83
CA PHE A 86 16.47 10.89 -8.44
C PHE A 86 16.65 12.20 -7.67
N GLU A 87 17.41 12.14 -6.57
CA GLU A 87 17.74 13.28 -5.72
C GLU A 87 19.25 13.56 -5.70
N SER A 88 20.06 12.56 -5.35
CA SER A 88 21.49 12.74 -5.13
C SER A 88 22.30 11.46 -5.29
N VAL A 89 23.62 11.61 -5.47
CA VAL A 89 24.59 10.51 -5.36
C VAL A 89 25.56 10.82 -4.23
N VAL A 90 25.79 9.86 -3.36
CA VAL A 90 26.81 9.92 -2.30
C VAL A 90 27.58 8.61 -2.31
N ASP A 91 28.89 8.68 -2.57
CA ASP A 91 29.77 7.53 -2.74
C ASP A 91 29.19 6.53 -3.77
N ASN A 92 28.79 5.33 -3.34
CA ASN A 92 28.19 4.29 -4.18
C ASN A 92 26.65 4.23 -4.10
N ILE A 93 26.00 5.24 -3.54
CA ILE A 93 24.56 5.24 -3.29
C ILE A 93 23.88 6.31 -4.16
N ILE A 94 22.90 5.88 -4.95
CA ILE A 94 21.97 6.76 -5.67
C ILE A 94 20.69 6.88 -4.82
N ASN A 95 20.40 8.08 -4.34
CA ASN A 95 19.21 8.38 -3.54
C ASN A 95 18.08 8.86 -4.45
N PHE A 96 16.90 8.31 -4.20
CA PHE A 96 15.64 8.66 -4.84
C PHE A 96 14.59 8.97 -3.79
N THR A 97 13.58 9.73 -4.19
CA THR A 97 12.47 10.12 -3.32
C THR A 97 11.15 9.82 -4.00
N TYR A 98 10.30 9.07 -3.32
CA TYR A 98 8.95 8.73 -3.74
C TYR A 98 7.94 9.44 -2.83
N THR A 99 7.00 10.16 -3.43
CA THR A 99 5.84 10.71 -2.72
C THR A 99 4.63 9.86 -3.04
N VAL A 100 3.94 9.36 -2.02
CA VAL A 100 2.75 8.54 -2.18
C VAL A 100 1.64 9.36 -2.84
N GLY A 101 1.23 8.94 -4.03
CA GLY A 101 0.12 9.54 -4.78
C GLY A 101 -1.23 9.02 -4.31
N THR A 102 -2.30 9.68 -4.76
CA THR A 102 -3.65 9.15 -4.62
C THR A 102 -3.79 7.85 -5.42
N ASP A 103 -4.59 6.91 -4.91
CA ASP A 103 -4.86 5.60 -5.53
C ASP A 103 -3.62 4.68 -5.60
N HIS A 104 -2.49 5.05 -4.98
CA HIS A 104 -1.35 4.16 -4.86
C HIS A 104 -1.59 3.20 -3.70
N SER A 105 -1.40 1.90 -3.92
CA SER A 105 -1.50 0.87 -2.90
C SER A 105 -0.60 -0.31 -3.24
N THR A 106 0.06 -0.87 -2.22
CA THR A 106 0.70 -2.19 -2.29
C THR A 106 -0.07 -3.22 -1.48
N GLU A 107 -1.06 -2.79 -0.69
CA GLU A 107 -1.97 -3.65 0.06
C GLU A 107 -2.78 -4.52 -0.91
N GLN A 108 -3.11 -5.74 -0.48
CA GLN A 108 -3.96 -6.66 -1.22
C GLN A 108 -5.17 -7.08 -0.40
N ILE A 109 -6.36 -6.83 -0.97
CA ILE A 109 -7.66 -7.02 -0.32
C ILE A 109 -7.94 -8.47 0.13
N SER A 110 -7.31 -9.46 -0.51
CA SER A 110 -7.67 -10.88 -0.33
C SER A 110 -7.26 -11.47 1.03
N ASP A 111 -6.25 -10.89 1.69
CA ASP A 111 -5.64 -11.47 2.87
C ASP A 111 -5.85 -10.64 4.13
N ALA A 112 -5.95 -11.33 5.27
CA ALA A 112 -6.21 -10.73 6.57
C ALA A 112 -4.97 -10.11 7.25
N VAL A 113 -3.77 -10.43 6.75
CA VAL A 113 -2.49 -10.12 7.38
C VAL A 113 -1.54 -9.64 6.29
N ILE A 114 -0.87 -8.53 6.55
CA ILE A 114 0.15 -7.97 5.67
C ILE A 114 1.30 -8.98 5.55
N ASN A 115 1.65 -9.33 4.33
CA ASN A 115 2.78 -10.21 4.04
C ASN A 115 3.79 -9.56 3.08
N THR A 116 4.87 -10.27 2.75
CA THR A 116 5.97 -9.75 1.92
C THR A 116 5.56 -9.39 0.50
N ASP A 117 4.50 -10.00 -0.03
CA ASP A 117 4.01 -9.70 -1.38
C ASP A 117 3.32 -8.32 -1.43
N GLU A 118 2.96 -7.77 -0.27
CA GLU A 118 2.33 -6.46 -0.10
C GLU A 118 3.34 -5.36 0.28
N TYR A 119 4.62 -5.71 0.39
CA TYR A 119 5.66 -4.73 0.65
C TYR A 119 6.05 -3.98 -0.62
N LEU A 120 6.36 -2.69 -0.43
CA LEU A 120 6.85 -1.81 -1.48
C LEU A 120 8.13 -2.39 -2.10
N ASN A 121 8.13 -2.49 -3.42
CA ASN A 121 9.23 -2.95 -4.23
C ASN A 121 9.29 -2.17 -5.55
N TYR A 122 10.29 -2.47 -6.37
CA TYR A 122 10.27 -2.12 -7.79
C TYR A 122 9.53 -3.19 -8.61
N GLN A 123 8.96 -2.80 -9.76
CA GLN A 123 8.08 -3.68 -10.54
C GLN A 123 8.84 -4.80 -11.26
N ASP A 124 10.01 -4.47 -11.78
CA ASP A 124 10.81 -5.32 -12.66
C ASP A 124 12.30 -5.03 -12.48
N ALA A 125 13.11 -6.08 -12.37
CA ALA A 125 14.54 -5.96 -12.10
C ALA A 125 15.30 -5.27 -13.26
N ASP A 126 14.89 -5.47 -14.51
CA ASP A 126 15.61 -5.01 -15.68
C ASP A 126 15.06 -3.68 -16.25
N ALA A 127 13.84 -3.29 -15.88
CA ALA A 127 13.16 -2.12 -16.44
C ALA A 127 12.84 -1.00 -15.44
N SER A 128 12.86 -1.26 -14.12
CA SER A 128 12.37 -0.26 -13.16
C SER A 128 13.33 0.90 -12.94
N LEU A 129 14.64 0.66 -12.97
CA LEU A 129 15.64 1.74 -12.88
C LEU A 129 15.80 2.38 -14.26
N PHE A 130 15.07 3.46 -14.46
CA PHE A 130 15.11 4.26 -15.68
C PHE A 130 16.19 5.34 -15.58
N LEU A 131 17.04 5.39 -16.61
CA LEU A 131 18.00 6.45 -16.85
C LEU A 131 17.71 7.05 -18.23
N GLN A 132 17.50 8.37 -18.32
CA GLN A 132 17.26 9.01 -19.62
C GLN A 132 18.50 8.96 -20.52
N ASP A 133 19.70 8.99 -19.93
CA ASP A 133 20.97 8.71 -20.62
C ASP A 133 21.80 7.70 -19.81
N VAL A 134 22.44 6.77 -20.52
CA VAL A 134 23.27 5.70 -19.93
C VAL A 134 24.54 6.25 -19.28
N TYR A 135 24.96 7.47 -19.61
CA TYR A 135 26.19 8.09 -19.09
C TYR A 135 26.01 8.85 -17.77
N TYR A 136 24.82 8.87 -17.19
CA TYR A 136 24.48 9.67 -16.01
C TYR A 136 25.20 9.25 -14.73
N PHE A 137 25.43 7.95 -14.56
CA PHE A 137 26.14 7.40 -13.41
C PHE A 137 27.23 6.46 -13.92
N ARG A 138 28.48 6.78 -13.61
CA ARG A 138 29.67 6.02 -14.02
C ARG A 138 30.59 5.79 -12.83
N ASP A 139 31.54 4.87 -12.95
CA ASP A 139 32.68 4.83 -12.04
C ASP A 139 33.71 5.94 -12.36
N ASP A 140 34.81 5.96 -11.61
CA ASP A 140 35.95 6.87 -11.85
C ASP A 140 36.69 6.59 -13.17
N ALA A 141 36.55 5.38 -13.73
CA ALA A 141 37.15 4.98 -15.00
C ALA A 141 36.29 5.32 -16.23
N GLY A 142 35.03 5.71 -16.03
CA GLY A 142 34.06 6.06 -17.06
C GLY A 142 33.17 4.91 -17.53
N ASN A 143 33.14 3.77 -16.84
CA ASN A 143 32.21 2.68 -17.12
C ASN A 143 30.80 3.05 -16.60
N ASN A 144 29.78 2.86 -17.43
CA ASN A 144 28.39 3.15 -17.05
C ASN A 144 27.85 2.12 -16.07
N ILE A 145 27.03 2.55 -15.11
CA ILE A 145 26.31 1.61 -14.24
C ILE A 145 25.47 0.62 -15.06
N ASN A 146 25.50 -0.65 -14.65
CA ASN A 146 24.51 -1.63 -15.06
C ASN A 146 23.21 -1.36 -14.29
N ASN A 147 22.16 -0.97 -15.01
CA ASN A 147 20.88 -0.57 -14.41
C ASN A 147 19.94 -1.74 -14.08
N THR A 148 20.38 -2.99 -14.23
CA THR A 148 19.66 -4.14 -13.69
C THR A 148 19.73 -4.12 -12.16
N LEU A 149 18.55 -4.06 -11.52
CA LEU A 149 18.36 -4.21 -10.09
C LEU A 149 18.43 -5.70 -9.69
N PRO A 150 18.57 -6.04 -8.39
CA PRO A 150 18.41 -7.41 -7.93
C PRO A 150 17.05 -8.01 -8.36
N PRO A 151 16.89 -9.33 -8.51
CA PRO A 151 15.57 -9.94 -8.69
C PRO A 151 14.60 -9.51 -7.58
N VAL A 152 13.31 -9.32 -7.89
CA VAL A 152 12.32 -8.75 -6.94
C VAL A 152 12.12 -9.59 -5.67
N ASP A 153 12.42 -10.89 -5.74
CA ASP A 153 12.37 -11.87 -4.63
C ASP A 153 13.73 -12.09 -3.96
N ASN A 154 14.79 -11.39 -4.40
CA ASN A 154 16.12 -11.50 -3.84
C ASN A 154 16.22 -10.83 -2.46
N GLU A 155 17.03 -11.38 -1.55
CA GLU A 155 17.27 -10.79 -0.21
C GLU A 155 17.70 -9.31 -0.26
N ASN A 156 18.33 -8.87 -1.35
CA ASN A 156 18.78 -7.49 -1.55
C ASN A 156 17.75 -6.57 -2.26
N ALA A 157 16.56 -7.07 -2.56
CA ALA A 157 15.46 -6.28 -3.10
C ALA A 157 14.77 -5.47 -1.99
N LEU A 158 14.07 -4.38 -2.37
CA LEU A 158 13.48 -3.44 -1.41
C LEU A 158 12.51 -4.12 -0.45
N ALA A 159 11.62 -4.97 -0.96
CA ALA A 159 10.63 -5.70 -0.16
C ALA A 159 11.26 -6.72 0.81
N GLN A 160 12.49 -7.19 0.54
CA GLN A 160 13.18 -8.12 1.45
C GLN A 160 14.03 -7.37 2.50
N GLN A 161 14.34 -6.10 2.24
CA GLN A 161 15.09 -5.24 3.14
C GLN A 161 14.19 -4.47 4.12
N ARG A 162 12.96 -4.14 3.70
CA ARG A 162 12.05 -3.24 4.41
C ARG A 162 10.60 -3.70 4.35
N ASN A 163 9.90 -3.54 5.47
CA ASN A 163 8.48 -3.84 5.60
C ASN A 163 7.70 -2.53 5.47
N ILE A 164 7.69 -1.96 4.26
CA ILE A 164 6.98 -0.73 3.93
C ILE A 164 5.74 -1.12 3.14
N VAL A 165 4.58 -0.63 3.54
CA VAL A 165 3.31 -0.83 2.84
C VAL A 165 2.76 0.53 2.45
N ILE A 166 2.26 0.64 1.22
CA ILE A 166 1.50 1.79 0.77
C ILE A 166 0.04 1.43 0.85
N ASP A 167 -0.73 2.25 1.54
CA ASP A 167 -2.18 2.13 1.55
C ASP A 167 -2.79 3.54 1.50
N THR A 168 -3.58 3.78 0.47
CA THR A 168 -4.33 5.02 0.29
C THR A 168 -5.81 4.77 0.07
N ASP A 169 -6.23 3.51 0.10
CA ASP A 169 -7.61 3.12 -0.09
C ASP A 169 -8.40 3.43 1.17
N SER A 170 -9.59 4.02 1.01
CA SER A 170 -10.40 4.36 2.16
C SER A 170 -11.27 3.18 2.58
N LEU A 171 -11.29 2.87 3.88
CA LEU A 171 -12.26 1.93 4.42
C LEU A 171 -13.66 2.55 4.53
N GLY A 172 -14.62 1.93 3.85
CA GLY A 172 -16.04 2.17 3.98
C GLY A 172 -16.81 0.88 4.24
N VAL A 173 -18.08 0.99 4.65
CA VAL A 173 -18.96 -0.15 4.89
C VAL A 173 -20.31 0.04 4.21
N THR A 174 -20.92 -1.08 3.82
CA THR A 174 -22.34 -1.18 3.48
C THR A 174 -22.95 -2.35 4.24
N PHE A 175 -24.24 -2.27 4.58
CA PHE A 175 -24.93 -3.34 5.31
C PHE A 175 -25.98 -4.05 4.45
N GLY A 176 -26.06 -5.37 4.59
CA GLY A 176 -27.16 -6.20 4.12
C GLY A 176 -27.92 -6.82 5.30
N TYR A 177 -29.21 -7.09 5.12
CA TYR A 177 -30.09 -7.61 6.16
C TYR A 177 -30.83 -8.86 5.67
N PHE A 178 -30.90 -9.92 6.49
CA PHE A 178 -31.48 -11.21 6.11
C PHE A 178 -32.34 -11.78 7.25
N GLU A 179 -33.61 -12.08 6.99
CA GLU A 179 -34.57 -12.59 7.99
C GLU A 179 -34.35 -14.06 8.39
N THR A 180 -33.60 -14.82 7.59
CA THR A 180 -33.27 -16.22 7.91
C THR A 180 -31.76 -16.42 7.94
N GLY A 181 -31.19 -16.46 9.16
CA GLY A 181 -29.75 -16.63 9.41
C GLY A 181 -29.20 -18.03 9.11
N THR A 182 -29.73 -18.72 8.09
CA THR A 182 -29.27 -20.05 7.68
C THR A 182 -28.92 -20.14 6.20
N ASP A 183 -28.99 -19.05 5.45
CA ASP A 183 -28.48 -19.09 4.08
C ASP A 183 -26.95 -19.16 4.12
N ALA A 184 -26.41 -20.21 3.48
CA ALA A 184 -24.97 -20.35 3.33
C ALA A 184 -24.41 -19.27 2.38
N ASP A 185 -25.29 -18.60 1.63
CA ASP A 185 -24.95 -17.52 0.71
C ASP A 185 -25.51 -16.18 1.23
N LEU A 186 -24.78 -15.53 2.14
CA LEU A 186 -25.08 -14.17 2.62
C LEU A 186 -24.77 -13.15 1.51
N ASN A 187 -25.50 -13.16 0.39
CA ASN A 187 -25.22 -12.32 -0.76
C ASN A 187 -25.89 -10.93 -0.59
N PRO A 188 -25.17 -9.80 -0.76
CA PRO A 188 -25.77 -8.47 -0.62
C PRO A 188 -26.92 -8.18 -1.61
N ALA A 189 -27.07 -8.98 -2.67
CA ALA A 189 -28.21 -8.90 -3.58
C ALA A 189 -29.46 -9.64 -3.08
N ASP A 190 -29.35 -10.49 -2.05
CA ASP A 190 -30.43 -11.33 -1.51
C ASP A 190 -30.93 -10.81 -0.16
N THR A 191 -30.88 -9.49 0.04
CA THR A 191 -31.36 -8.86 1.27
C THR A 191 -32.88 -8.93 1.37
N THR A 192 -33.41 -8.76 2.58
CA THR A 192 -34.83 -8.48 2.84
C THR A 192 -35.38 -7.40 1.89
N ASP A 193 -36.70 -7.41 1.70
CA ASP A 193 -37.44 -6.43 0.91
C ASP A 193 -37.43 -5.01 1.51
N GLY A 194 -36.66 -4.82 2.58
CA GLY A 194 -36.48 -3.57 3.31
C GLY A 194 -37.40 -3.46 4.52
N ILE A 195 -38.21 -4.48 4.82
CA ILE A 195 -39.13 -4.50 5.94
C ILE A 195 -39.04 -5.83 6.70
N ALA A 196 -38.63 -5.80 7.96
CA ALA A 196 -38.71 -6.96 8.87
C ALA A 196 -39.94 -6.85 9.77
N SER A 197 -40.67 -7.96 9.94
CA SER A 197 -41.98 -8.02 10.59
C SER A 197 -41.99 -8.80 11.91
N ILE A 198 -43.11 -8.78 12.63
CA ILE A 198 -43.33 -9.56 13.87
C ILE A 198 -43.24 -11.09 13.72
N VAL A 199 -43.30 -11.62 12.50
CA VAL A 199 -43.11 -13.07 12.27
C VAL A 199 -41.64 -13.45 12.30
N ASP A 200 -40.75 -12.46 12.14
CA ASP A 200 -39.32 -12.65 12.05
C ASP A 200 -38.72 -12.65 13.46
N ILE A 201 -38.22 -13.81 13.88
CA ILE A 201 -37.64 -14.01 15.22
C ILE A 201 -36.26 -13.34 15.39
N GLY A 202 -35.70 -12.80 14.31
CA GLY A 202 -34.42 -12.11 14.28
C GLY A 202 -33.97 -11.77 12.86
N ILE A 203 -32.92 -10.97 12.75
CA ILE A 203 -32.30 -10.57 11.49
C ILE A 203 -30.80 -10.84 11.56
N THR A 204 -30.19 -11.21 10.43
CA THR A 204 -28.75 -11.25 10.26
C THR A 204 -28.31 -9.97 9.58
N ILE A 205 -27.48 -9.19 10.26
CA ILE A 205 -26.84 -7.98 9.73
C ILE A 205 -25.49 -8.40 9.17
N VAL A 206 -25.19 -8.05 7.93
CA VAL A 206 -23.92 -8.37 7.27
C VAL A 206 -23.24 -7.06 6.88
N ALA A 207 -22.02 -6.86 7.36
CA ALA A 207 -21.16 -5.75 6.95
C ALA A 207 -20.31 -6.18 5.74
N TYR A 208 -20.32 -5.34 4.70
CA TYR A 208 -19.45 -5.44 3.53
C TYR A 208 -18.55 -4.22 3.50
N PHE A 209 -17.28 -4.45 3.78
CA PHE A 209 -16.25 -3.42 3.74
C PHE A 209 -15.74 -3.23 2.31
N SER A 210 -15.45 -1.99 1.93
CA SER A 210 -14.89 -1.66 0.61
C SER A 210 -13.42 -2.07 0.47
N ASP A 211 -12.77 -2.29 1.60
CA ASP A 211 -11.36 -2.64 1.71
C ASP A 211 -11.16 -3.70 2.81
N SER A 212 -9.99 -4.33 2.84
CA SER A 212 -9.67 -5.38 3.79
C SER A 212 -9.50 -4.79 5.19
N THR A 213 -9.97 -5.55 6.18
CA THR A 213 -9.93 -5.16 7.60
C THR A 213 -8.88 -5.96 8.35
N LEU A 214 -8.33 -5.36 9.41
CA LEU A 214 -7.53 -6.10 10.37
C LEU A 214 -8.29 -7.31 10.89
N ALA A 215 -7.57 -8.44 11.03
CA ALA A 215 -8.13 -9.62 11.67
C ALA A 215 -8.40 -9.38 13.16
N GLU A 216 -7.57 -8.57 13.80
CA GLU A 216 -7.66 -8.15 15.20
C GLU A 216 -7.16 -6.69 15.31
N PRO A 217 -7.94 -5.78 15.92
CA PRO A 217 -9.23 -6.02 16.57
C PRO A 217 -10.34 -6.31 15.55
N ILE A 218 -11.24 -7.22 15.92
CA ILE A 218 -12.47 -7.48 15.14
C ILE A 218 -13.34 -6.21 15.13
N PRO A 219 -13.97 -5.85 13.99
CA PRO A 219 -14.93 -4.76 13.93
C PRO A 219 -16.02 -4.84 15.00
N LEU A 220 -16.33 -3.68 15.59
CA LEU A 220 -17.38 -3.52 16.60
C LEU A 220 -18.57 -2.81 15.97
N LEU A 221 -19.77 -3.28 16.28
CA LEU A 221 -21.02 -2.77 15.73
C LEU A 221 -21.87 -2.20 16.86
N ASP A 222 -22.39 -1.00 16.65
CA ASP A 222 -23.40 -0.38 17.49
C ASP A 222 -24.75 -0.46 16.78
N ILE A 223 -25.79 -0.82 17.53
CA ILE A 223 -27.13 -1.07 17.00
C ILE A 223 -28.17 -0.34 17.84
N ASP A 224 -28.85 0.62 17.19
CA ASP A 224 -30.01 1.32 17.76
C ASP A 224 -31.31 0.77 17.17
N LEU A 225 -32.14 0.16 18.02
CA LEU A 225 -33.50 -0.22 17.66
C LEU A 225 -34.52 0.85 18.06
N PRO A 226 -35.34 1.32 17.12
CA PRO A 226 -36.32 2.38 17.38
C PRO A 226 -37.67 1.84 17.88
N LEU A 227 -38.39 2.68 18.63
CA LEU A 227 -39.84 2.58 18.84
C LEU A 227 -40.43 3.99 18.81
N GLY A 228 -41.18 4.29 17.76
CA GLY A 228 -41.69 5.65 17.52
C GLY A 228 -40.56 6.64 17.24
N ASN A 229 -40.40 7.67 18.08
CA ASN A 229 -39.39 8.73 17.89
C ASN A 229 -38.12 8.54 18.76
N GLY A 230 -37.97 7.42 19.44
CA GLY A 230 -36.83 7.16 20.34
C GLY A 230 -36.17 5.82 20.07
N VAL A 231 -34.96 5.66 20.60
CA VAL A 231 -34.26 4.37 20.69
C VAL A 231 -34.75 3.65 21.96
N VAL A 232 -35.11 2.38 21.81
CA VAL A 232 -35.59 1.52 22.92
C VAL A 232 -34.59 0.43 23.29
N TRP A 233 -33.83 -0.05 22.31
CA TRP A 233 -32.74 -0.98 22.53
C TRP A 233 -31.49 -0.41 21.89
N ASP A 234 -30.42 -0.42 22.67
CA ASP A 234 -29.14 0.18 22.35
C ASP A 234 -28.10 -0.89 22.68
N PHE A 235 -27.45 -1.41 21.64
CA PHE A 235 -26.41 -2.43 21.75
C PHE A 235 -25.10 -1.82 21.29
N GLU A 236 -24.20 -1.59 22.25
CA GLU A 236 -22.90 -0.97 22.01
C GLU A 236 -21.81 -2.05 21.90
N ASP A 237 -20.81 -1.80 21.05
CA ASP A 237 -19.59 -2.58 20.91
C ASP A 237 -19.83 -4.08 20.66
N VAL A 238 -20.89 -4.45 19.92
CA VAL A 238 -21.15 -5.88 19.65
C VAL A 238 -20.13 -6.42 18.65
N GLN A 239 -19.51 -7.55 19.00
CA GLN A 239 -18.54 -8.20 18.13
C GLN A 239 -19.25 -8.92 16.99
N MET A 240 -18.85 -8.61 15.76
CA MET A 240 -19.31 -9.33 14.59
C MET A 240 -18.53 -10.64 14.39
N GLU A 241 -19.16 -11.64 13.79
CA GLU A 241 -18.50 -12.86 13.33
C GLU A 241 -17.86 -12.66 11.96
N ARG A 242 -16.56 -12.98 11.86
CA ARG A 242 -15.78 -12.80 10.64
C ARG A 242 -16.07 -13.88 9.60
N ILE A 243 -16.36 -13.48 8.37
CA ILE A 243 -16.45 -14.38 7.21
C ILE A 243 -15.13 -14.38 6.45
N ASN A 244 -14.62 -13.19 6.11
CA ASN A 244 -13.34 -12.99 5.45
C ASN A 244 -12.80 -11.57 5.73
N ALA A 245 -11.79 -11.11 4.98
CA ALA A 245 -11.15 -9.81 5.20
C ALA A 245 -12.06 -8.60 4.98
N THR A 246 -13.12 -8.74 4.18
CA THR A 246 -14.03 -7.64 3.83
C THR A 246 -15.47 -7.87 4.31
N LYS A 247 -15.73 -8.97 5.02
CA LYS A 247 -17.11 -9.38 5.31
C LYS A 247 -17.29 -9.98 6.70
N TYR A 248 -18.28 -9.47 7.41
CA TYR A 248 -18.64 -9.86 8.78
C TYR A 248 -20.15 -9.95 8.93
N PHE A 249 -20.64 -10.73 9.89
CA PHE A 249 -22.07 -10.80 10.19
C PHE A 249 -22.35 -10.78 11.69
N TYR A 250 -23.54 -10.33 12.06
CA TYR A 250 -24.06 -10.37 13.41
C TYR A 250 -25.53 -10.79 13.37
N TYR A 251 -25.90 -11.80 14.15
CA TYR A 251 -27.29 -12.19 14.30
C TYR A 251 -27.94 -11.41 15.45
N LEU A 252 -28.95 -10.63 15.12
CA LEU A 252 -29.74 -9.86 16.07
C LEU A 252 -31.11 -10.51 16.26
N ALA A 253 -31.35 -11.03 17.47
CA ALA A 253 -32.70 -11.43 17.86
C ALA A 253 -33.57 -10.19 18.06
N LEU A 254 -34.74 -10.15 17.41
CA LEU A 254 -35.65 -9.01 17.53
C LEU A 254 -36.55 -9.15 18.76
N PRO A 255 -36.64 -8.13 19.63
CA PRO A 255 -37.57 -8.14 20.76
C PRO A 255 -39.02 -8.05 20.25
N SER A 256 -39.89 -8.91 20.78
CA SER A 256 -41.28 -9.02 20.32
C SER A 256 -42.14 -7.86 20.81
N ASP A 257 -42.91 -7.26 19.91
CA ASP A 257 -43.91 -6.21 20.22
C ASP A 257 -43.31 -4.89 20.78
N GLU A 258 -42.03 -4.62 20.51
CA GLU A 258 -41.28 -3.53 21.15
C GLU A 258 -40.44 -2.68 20.18
N VAL A 259 -40.47 -2.92 18.87
CA VAL A 259 -39.67 -2.15 17.89
C VAL A 259 -40.47 -1.79 16.63
N ASP A 260 -40.47 -0.50 16.28
CA ASP A 260 -41.04 0.05 15.05
C ASP A 260 -40.25 1.30 14.65
N GLY A 261 -39.68 1.29 13.45
CA GLY A 261 -38.90 2.40 12.90
C GLY A 261 -37.81 1.94 11.93
N ILE A 262 -36.83 2.79 11.69
CA ILE A 262 -35.64 2.47 10.89
C ILE A 262 -34.48 2.17 11.84
N ILE A 263 -33.83 1.01 11.71
CA ILE A 263 -32.64 0.65 12.49
C ILE A 263 -31.48 1.61 12.20
N SER A 264 -30.71 2.01 13.22
CA SER A 264 -29.44 2.71 13.02
C SER A 264 -28.30 1.75 13.32
N LEU A 265 -27.28 1.75 12.45
CA LEU A 265 -26.06 0.98 12.62
C LEU A 265 -24.85 1.91 12.51
N THR A 266 -23.91 1.75 13.43
CA THR A 266 -22.59 2.37 13.38
C THR A 266 -21.54 1.28 13.52
N VAL A 267 -20.46 1.31 12.74
CA VAL A 267 -19.36 0.34 12.90
C VAL A 267 -18.05 1.06 13.17
N ASP A 268 -17.30 0.51 14.11
CA ASP A 268 -15.91 0.84 14.35
C ASP A 268 -15.03 -0.27 13.80
N ALA A 269 -14.23 0.08 12.80
CA ALA A 269 -13.33 -0.84 12.12
C ALA A 269 -12.06 -0.11 11.68
N LEU A 270 -11.00 -0.89 11.52
CA LEU A 270 -9.75 -0.47 10.91
C LEU A 270 -9.53 -1.29 9.65
N ASP A 271 -9.03 -0.65 8.58
CA ASP A 271 -8.50 -1.43 7.47
C ASP A 271 -7.28 -2.21 7.92
N LYS A 272 -6.80 -3.11 7.08
CA LYS A 272 -5.62 -3.94 7.34
C LYS A 272 -4.36 -3.12 7.59
N ALA A 273 -4.29 -1.88 7.08
CA ALA A 273 -3.20 -0.96 7.32
C ALA A 273 -3.45 -0.03 8.54
N GLY A 274 -4.52 -0.27 9.29
CA GLY A 274 -4.83 0.42 10.53
C GLY A 274 -5.46 1.80 10.37
N ASN A 275 -5.88 2.21 9.17
CA ASN A 275 -6.64 3.46 9.03
C ASN A 275 -8.10 3.21 9.46
N PRO A 276 -8.70 4.17 10.18
CA PRO A 276 -10.07 4.03 10.65
C PRO A 276 -11.06 4.18 9.51
N ILE A 277 -12.18 3.45 9.62
CA ILE A 277 -13.32 3.60 8.72
C ILE A 277 -13.81 5.05 8.68
N ILE A 278 -14.01 5.60 7.47
CA ILE A 278 -14.41 7.00 7.27
C ILE A 278 -15.92 7.18 7.10
N ASN A 279 -16.64 6.11 6.78
CA ASN A 279 -18.09 6.11 6.67
C ASN A 279 -18.67 5.04 7.58
N THR A 280 -18.87 5.40 8.85
CA THR A 280 -19.29 4.49 9.92
C THR A 280 -20.78 4.17 9.88
N SER A 281 -21.58 4.98 9.20
CA SER A 281 -23.05 4.98 9.34
C SER A 281 -23.76 4.89 7.99
N VAL A 282 -24.71 3.98 7.86
CA VAL A 282 -25.64 3.95 6.71
C VAL A 282 -26.80 4.90 6.99
N PHE A 283 -26.60 6.19 6.74
CA PHE A 283 -27.71 7.11 6.61
C PHE A 283 -28.20 7.13 5.15
N ASN A 284 -29.21 6.29 4.86
CA ASN A 284 -30.25 6.44 3.81
C ASN A 284 -30.31 5.42 2.63
N SER A 285 -31.55 5.21 2.16
CA SER A 285 -32.10 4.33 1.11
C SER A 285 -31.99 2.80 1.23
N ALA A 286 -31.01 2.28 1.97
CA ALA A 286 -30.84 0.83 2.21
C ALA A 286 -31.11 0.40 3.66
N ALA A 287 -31.56 1.32 4.52
CA ALA A 287 -31.78 1.02 5.94
C ALA A 287 -33.05 0.17 6.14
N LEU A 288 -32.95 -0.85 6.99
CA LEU A 288 -34.05 -1.76 7.28
C LEU A 288 -35.13 -1.07 8.13
N ARG A 289 -36.38 -1.18 7.68
CA ARG A 289 -37.54 -0.81 8.50
C ARG A 289 -37.99 -2.01 9.34
N LEU A 290 -38.09 -1.82 10.65
CA LEU A 290 -38.71 -2.76 11.58
C LEU A 290 -40.18 -2.38 11.76
N ASP A 291 -41.06 -3.38 11.69
CA ASP A 291 -42.49 -3.28 12.01
C ASP A 291 -42.91 -4.48 12.86
N ASN A 292 -42.42 -4.48 14.10
CA ASN A 292 -42.61 -5.56 15.07
C ASN A 292 -43.49 -5.08 16.23
N VAL A 293 -44.57 -4.35 15.93
CA VAL A 293 -45.57 -3.92 16.90
C VAL A 293 -46.94 -4.47 16.48
N ASN A 294 -47.67 -5.05 17.43
CA ASN A 294 -49.02 -5.52 17.19
C ASN A 294 -49.98 -4.35 16.94
N PRO A 295 -50.93 -4.48 16.00
CA PRO A 295 -51.91 -3.44 15.70
C PRO A 295 -52.90 -3.15 16.85
#